data_AF-A0AB39AUS3-F1
#
_entry.id   AF-A0AB39AUS3-F1
#
_cell.length_a   1.000
_cell.length_b   1.000
_cell.length_c   1.000
_cell.angle_alpha   90.00
_cell.angle_beta   90.00
_cell.angle_gamma   90.00
#
_symmetry.space_group_name_H-M   'P 1'
#
loop_
_entity.id
_entity.type
_entity.pdbx_description
1 polymer ?
#
loop_
_entity_poly.entity_id
_entity_poly.type
_entity_poly.pdbx_seq_one_letter_code
_entity_poly.pdbx_strand_id
1 'polypeptide(L)'
;MESEIGGPLFKFVRNILAHFPLFETWDEVWASKELVNWQKEGLTIDRFLKKYAGHGEVKYRFWEEDKKRMTYMSIRFPEEYGNNKIHLKDMIEEKDGVKFSLIMMRQILNTQVESVGENV
;
A
#
# COMPACT_ATOMS: atom_id res chain seq x y z
N MET A 1 -13.09 -5.79 6.34
CA MET A 1 -11.66 -6.14 6.22
C MET A 1 -11.07 -5.82 4.83
N GLU A 2 -11.44 -6.51 3.74
CA GLU A 2 -10.97 -6.15 2.37
C GLU A 2 -11.31 -4.70 1.96
N SER A 3 -12.57 -4.28 2.18
CA SER A 3 -13.02 -2.91 1.88
C SER A 3 -12.38 -1.83 2.77
N GLU A 4 -11.87 -2.22 3.94
CA GLU A 4 -11.36 -1.29 4.95
C GLU A 4 -9.84 -1.10 4.86
N ILE A 5 -9.13 -2.03 4.22
CA ILE A 5 -7.66 -2.00 4.17
C ILE A 5 -7.10 -1.23 2.98
N GLY A 6 -7.87 -1.08 1.89
CA GLY A 6 -7.39 -0.40 0.67
C GLY A 6 -6.90 1.03 0.94
N GLY A 7 -7.72 1.88 1.56
CA GLY A 7 -7.31 3.24 1.91
C GLY A 7 -6.06 3.30 2.82
N PRO A 8 -6.05 2.59 3.96
CA PRO A 8 -4.89 2.48 4.83
C PRO A 8 -3.63 1.95 4.14
N LEU A 9 -3.72 0.89 3.34
CA LEU A 9 -2.58 0.29 2.63
C LEU A 9 -2.02 1.26 1.60
N PHE A 10 -2.88 1.91 0.81
CA PHE A 10 -2.43 2.90 -0.18
C PHE A 10 -1.68 4.05 0.48
N LYS A 11 -2.22 4.56 1.61
CA LYS A 11 -1.52 5.56 2.43
C LYS A 11 -0.19 5.02 2.95
N PHE A 12 -0.13 3.78 3.44
CA PHE A 12 1.10 3.17 3.92
C PHE A 12 2.17 3.11 2.82
N VAL A 13 1.87 2.45 1.68
CA VAL A 13 2.79 2.31 0.54
C VAL A 13 3.28 3.67 0.06
N ARG A 14 2.36 4.63 -0.15
CA ARG A 14 2.70 5.99 -0.57
C ARG A 14 3.66 6.67 0.40
N ASN A 15 3.41 6.58 1.71
CA ASN A 15 4.26 7.25 2.70
C ASN A 15 5.62 6.56 2.85
N ILE A 16 5.70 5.23 2.74
CA ILE A 16 6.97 4.51 2.73
C ILE A 16 7.84 5.00 1.57
N LEU A 17 7.30 5.00 0.35
CA LEU A 17 8.05 5.41 -0.85
C LEU A 17 8.41 6.91 -0.83
N ALA A 18 7.54 7.75 -0.28
CA ALA A 18 7.80 9.20 -0.20
C ALA A 18 8.80 9.60 0.89
N HIS A 19 8.82 8.90 2.02
CA HIS A 19 9.70 9.25 3.15
C HIS A 19 11.04 8.52 3.13
N PHE A 20 11.14 7.40 2.42
CA PHE A 20 12.36 6.62 2.29
C PHE A 20 12.77 6.46 0.82
N PRO A 21 13.08 7.55 0.08
CA PRO A 21 13.25 7.55 -1.37
C PRO A 21 14.64 7.05 -1.84
N LEU A 22 15.45 6.45 -0.97
CA LEU A 22 16.78 5.96 -1.30
C LEU A 22 16.73 4.45 -1.52
N PHE A 23 16.33 4.04 -2.72
CA PHE A 23 16.28 2.65 -3.18
C PHE A 23 16.43 2.59 -4.70
N GLU A 24 17.01 1.52 -5.23
CA GLU A 24 17.06 1.27 -6.67
C GLU A 24 15.91 0.35 -7.12
N THR A 25 15.49 -0.56 -6.23
CA THR A 25 14.47 -1.57 -6.52
C THR A 25 13.41 -1.64 -5.41
N TRP A 26 12.22 -2.14 -5.74
CA TRP A 26 11.13 -2.37 -4.77
C TRP A 26 11.59 -3.25 -3.59
N ASP A 27 12.49 -4.19 -3.88
CA ASP A 27 12.99 -5.18 -2.94
C ASP A 27 13.88 -4.60 -1.84
N GLU A 28 14.48 -3.43 -2.10
CA GLU A 28 15.33 -2.70 -1.18
C GLU A 28 14.54 -1.81 -0.23
N VAL A 29 13.26 -1.58 -0.49
CA VAL A 29 12.43 -0.71 0.35
C VAL A 29 12.14 -1.41 1.67
N TRP A 30 12.62 -0.83 2.77
CA TRP A 30 12.34 -1.30 4.12
C TRP A 30 12.15 -0.14 5.09
N ALA A 31 11.51 -0.43 6.21
CA ALA A 31 11.42 0.49 7.34
C ALA A 31 11.64 -0.25 8.66
N SER A 32 12.10 0.44 9.69
CA SER A 32 12.17 -0.05 11.06
C SER A 32 11.33 0.84 11.97
N LYS A 33 10.94 0.35 13.15
CA LYS A 33 10.20 1.15 14.13
C LYS A 33 10.91 2.45 14.52
N GLU A 34 12.24 2.41 14.65
CA GLU A 34 13.06 3.60 14.92
C GLU A 34 12.98 4.61 13.77
N LEU A 35 13.21 4.15 12.54
CA LEU A 35 13.20 5.02 11.36
C LEU A 35 11.82 5.66 11.13
N VAL A 36 10.76 4.87 11.30
CA VAL A 36 9.36 5.32 11.16
C VAL A 36 9.01 6.38 12.20
N ASN A 37 9.54 6.26 13.41
CA ASN A 37 9.23 7.14 14.54
C ASN A 37 10.30 8.20 14.83
N TRP A 38 11.29 8.36 13.94
CA TRP A 38 12.42 9.30 14.11
C TRP A 38 11.98 10.70 14.52
N GLN A 39 10.92 11.23 13.89
CA GLN A 39 10.38 12.54 14.22
C GLN A 39 9.37 12.47 15.38
N LYS A 40 8.40 11.55 15.31
CA LYS A 40 7.29 11.43 16.27
C LYS A 40 6.57 10.09 16.11
N GLU A 41 6.14 9.51 17.23
CA GLU A 41 5.24 8.35 17.25
C GLU A 41 3.80 8.66 16.81
N GLY A 42 3.10 7.63 16.31
CA GLY A 42 1.69 7.71 15.95
C GLY A 42 1.39 8.35 14.59
N LEU A 43 2.42 8.52 13.75
CA LEU A 43 2.25 8.95 12.36
C LEU A 43 1.70 7.82 11.47
N THR A 44 1.49 8.10 10.18
CA THR A 44 0.74 7.21 9.28
C THR A 44 1.31 5.79 9.19
N ILE A 45 2.63 5.66 9.01
CA ILE A 45 3.30 4.36 8.89
C ILE A 45 3.24 3.62 10.24
N ASP A 46 3.55 4.32 11.34
CA ASP A 46 3.51 3.77 12.70
C ASP A 46 2.12 3.23 13.07
N ARG A 47 1.06 4.01 12.81
CA ARG A 47 -0.33 3.60 13.06
C ARG A 47 -0.74 2.40 12.21
N PHE A 48 -0.28 2.33 10.97
CA PHE A 48 -0.58 1.19 10.09
C PHE A 48 0.07 -0.08 10.64
N LEU A 49 1.37 -0.05 10.96
CA LEU A 49 2.09 -1.20 11.48
C LEU A 49 1.58 -1.62 12.87
N LYS A 50 1.31 -0.68 13.78
CA LYS A 50 0.67 -0.98 15.09
C LYS A 50 -0.69 -1.66 14.95
N LYS A 51 -1.47 -1.28 13.93
CA LYS A 51 -2.81 -1.83 13.71
C LYS A 51 -2.81 -3.22 13.08
N TYR A 52 -1.92 -3.46 12.11
CA TYR A 52 -2.00 -4.65 11.25
C TYR A 52 -0.89 -5.69 11.49
N ALA A 53 0.15 -5.39 12.28
CA ALA A 53 1.12 -6.41 12.67
C ALA A 53 0.42 -7.62 13.33
N GLY A 54 0.93 -8.82 13.06
CA GLY A 54 0.36 -10.08 13.53
C GLY A 54 -0.95 -10.51 12.86
N HIS A 55 -1.48 -9.74 11.90
CA HIS A 55 -2.65 -10.16 11.14
C HIS A 55 -2.27 -11.19 10.07
N GLY A 56 -3.19 -12.10 9.77
CA GLY A 56 -3.04 -13.06 8.68
C GLY A 56 -3.04 -12.39 7.30
N GLU A 57 -2.60 -13.14 6.29
CA GLU A 57 -2.62 -12.70 4.90
C GLU A 57 -4.04 -12.30 4.46
N VAL A 58 -4.14 -11.13 3.83
CA VAL A 58 -5.37 -10.63 3.21
C VAL A 58 -5.24 -10.77 1.70
N LYS A 59 -6.13 -11.54 1.09
CA LYS A 59 -6.38 -11.42 -0.34
C LYS A 59 -7.19 -10.16 -0.57
N TYR A 60 -6.74 -9.26 -1.43
CA TYR A 60 -7.49 -8.08 -1.87
C TYR A 60 -7.94 -8.28 -3.30
N ARG A 61 -9.21 -7.93 -3.58
CA ARG A 61 -9.86 -8.19 -4.86
C ARG A 61 -10.38 -6.91 -5.48
N PHE A 62 -10.21 -6.77 -6.79
CA PHE A 62 -10.81 -5.67 -7.54
C PHE A 62 -11.23 -6.11 -8.95
N TRP A 63 -12.34 -5.53 -9.40
CA TRP A 63 -12.95 -5.78 -10.71
C TRP A 63 -12.27 -4.93 -11.78
N GLU A 64 -11.65 -5.59 -12.76
CA GLU A 64 -11.17 -4.93 -13.98
C GLU A 64 -12.33 -4.94 -15.01
N GLU A 65 -13.10 -3.85 -15.09
CA GLU A 65 -14.26 -3.76 -15.97
C GLU A 65 -13.90 -3.98 -17.45
N ASP A 66 -12.85 -3.30 -17.92
CA ASP A 66 -12.35 -3.40 -19.29
C ASP A 66 -11.96 -4.83 -19.69
N LYS A 67 -11.54 -5.66 -18.72
CA LYS A 67 -11.10 -7.05 -18.94
C LYS A 67 -12.11 -8.09 -18.48
N LYS A 68 -13.25 -7.66 -17.92
CA LYS A 68 -14.30 -8.49 -17.33
C LYS A 68 -13.76 -9.61 -16.42
N ARG A 69 -12.78 -9.29 -15.56
CA ARG A 69 -12.15 -10.29 -14.68
C ARG A 69 -11.83 -9.79 -13.28
N MET A 70 -11.77 -10.72 -12.34
CA MET A 70 -11.23 -10.50 -11.00
C MET A 70 -9.71 -10.56 -11.01
N THR A 71 -9.07 -9.56 -10.40
CA THR A 71 -7.68 -9.67 -9.96
C THR A 71 -7.65 -9.85 -8.45
N TYR A 72 -6.71 -10.68 -8.02
CA TYR A 72 -6.41 -10.95 -6.62
C TYR A 72 -4.98 -10.50 -6.35
N MET A 73 -4.77 -9.83 -5.23
CA MET A 73 -3.45 -9.45 -4.73
C MET A 73 -3.29 -9.97 -3.31
N SER A 74 -2.09 -10.39 -2.96
CA SER A 74 -1.81 -10.92 -1.63
C SER A 74 -1.13 -9.84 -0.80
N ILE A 75 -1.71 -9.51 0.35
CA ILE A 75 -1.15 -8.55 1.29
C ILE A 75 -0.81 -9.30 2.57
N ARG A 76 0.46 -9.25 2.94
CA ARG A 76 0.97 -9.82 4.18
C ARG A 76 1.35 -8.71 5.14
N PHE A 77 1.39 -9.06 6.41
CA PHE A 77 1.78 -8.16 7.48
C PHE A 77 2.97 -8.76 8.22
N PRO A 78 3.85 -7.91 8.77
CA PRO A 78 4.91 -8.42 9.63
C PRO A 78 4.28 -9.12 10.84
N GLU A 79 4.87 -10.23 11.26
CA GLU A 79 4.42 -10.97 12.46
C GLU A 79 4.47 -10.09 13.71
N GLU A 80 5.50 -9.26 13.81
CA GLU A 80 5.70 -8.30 14.88
C GLU A 80 6.15 -6.93 14.35
N TYR A 81 5.78 -5.87 15.07
CA TYR A 81 6.30 -4.53 14.83
C TYR A 81 7.31 -4.13 15.93
N GLY A 82 8.49 -4.73 15.83
CA GLY A 82 9.64 -4.53 16.71
C GLY A 82 10.77 -3.71 16.05
N ASN A 83 12.02 -4.05 16.39
CA ASN A 83 13.21 -3.37 15.86
C ASN A 83 13.75 -3.97 14.55
N ASN A 84 13.09 -5.03 14.05
CA ASN A 84 13.47 -5.69 12.81
C ASN A 84 13.15 -4.82 11.59
N LYS A 85 13.87 -5.06 10.49
CA LYS A 85 13.56 -4.46 9.19
C LYS A 85 12.28 -5.08 8.65
N ILE A 86 11.33 -4.23 8.26
CA ILE A 86 10.09 -4.62 7.59
C ILE A 86 10.26 -4.24 6.13
N HIS A 87 10.42 -5.23 5.26
CA HIS A 87 10.55 -5.00 3.83
C HIS A 87 9.19 -4.88 3.17
N LEU A 88 9.08 -3.96 2.20
CA LEU A 88 7.85 -3.75 1.46
C LEU A 88 7.50 -4.96 0.58
N LYS A 89 8.51 -5.60 -0.03
CA LYS A 89 8.34 -6.82 -0.84
C LYS A 89 7.71 -7.99 -0.09
N ASP A 90 7.97 -8.10 1.22
CA ASP A 90 7.43 -9.18 2.05
C ASP A 90 5.95 -8.94 2.37
N MET A 91 5.50 -7.69 2.30
CA MET A 91 4.11 -7.29 2.52
C MET A 91 3.30 -7.32 1.23
N ILE A 92 3.88 -6.87 0.12
CA ILE A 92 3.23 -6.80 -1.20
C ILE A 92 4.30 -6.84 -2.31
N GLU A 93 4.10 -7.72 -3.30
CA GLU A 93 4.99 -7.80 -4.46
C GLU A 93 4.90 -6.52 -5.31
N GLU A 94 6.00 -6.15 -5.97
CA GLU A 94 6.08 -4.91 -6.76
C GLU A 94 4.94 -4.80 -7.77
N LYS A 95 4.70 -5.86 -8.54
CA LYS A 95 3.64 -5.92 -9.56
C LYS A 95 2.26 -5.60 -8.98
N ASP A 96 1.96 -6.16 -7.82
CA ASP A 96 0.69 -5.96 -7.12
C ASP A 96 0.64 -4.56 -6.49
N GLY A 97 1.72 -4.10 -5.87
CA GLY A 97 1.83 -2.78 -5.25
C GLY A 97 1.66 -1.63 -6.25
N VAL A 98 2.29 -1.73 -7.42
CA VAL A 98 2.15 -0.77 -8.51
C VAL A 98 0.73 -0.80 -9.06
N LYS A 99 0.20 -1.99 -9.38
CA LYS A 99 -1.17 -2.13 -9.93
C LYS A 99 -2.21 -1.58 -8.95
N PHE A 100 -2.10 -1.94 -7.68
CA PHE A 100 -2.93 -1.42 -6.60
C PHE A 100 -2.89 0.11 -6.52
N SER A 101 -1.68 0.69 -6.50
CA SER A 101 -1.50 2.14 -6.40
C SER A 101 -2.15 2.88 -7.58
N LEU A 102 -1.97 2.38 -8.80
CA LEU A 102 -2.59 2.94 -10.00
C LEU A 102 -4.12 2.90 -9.95
N ILE A 103 -4.70 1.79 -9.49
CA ILE A 103 -6.15 1.65 -9.36
C ILE A 103 -6.69 2.62 -8.32
N MET A 104 -6.05 2.71 -7.15
CA MET A 104 -6.46 3.63 -6.09
C MET A 104 -6.37 5.09 -6.55
N MET A 105 -5.29 5.46 -7.27
CA MET A 105 -5.14 6.79 -7.86
C MET A 105 -6.22 7.07 -8.92
N ARG A 106 -6.51 6.12 -9.82
CA ARG A 106 -7.59 6.26 -10.81
C ARG A 106 -8.95 6.44 -10.14
N GLN A 107 -9.25 5.66 -9.09
CA GLN A 107 -10.48 5.82 -8.32
C GLN A 107 -10.59 7.21 -7.71
N ILE A 108 -9.52 7.71 -7.08
CA ILE A 108 -9.49 9.08 -6.53
C ILE A 108 -9.73 10.10 -7.64
N LEU A 109 -9.01 10.02 -8.77
CA LEU A 109 -9.19 10.93 -9.90
C LEU A 109 -10.63 10.92 -10.42
N ASN A 110 -11.24 9.75 -10.59
CA ASN A 110 -12.63 9.61 -11.04
C ASN A 110 -13.65 10.26 -10.08
N THR A 111 -13.33 10.41 -8.78
CA THR A 111 -14.20 11.16 -7.86
C THR A 111 -14.11 12.68 -8.03
N GLN A 112 -13.04 13.16 -8.67
CA GLN A 112 -12.77 14.59 -8.85
C GLN A 112 -13.04 15.08 -10.28
N VAL A 113 -13.11 14.16 -11.26
CA VAL A 113 -13.36 14.49 -12.67
C VAL A 113 -14.87 14.43 -12.94
N GLU A 114 -15.49 15.59 -13.20
CA GLU A 114 -16.93 15.72 -13.48
C GLU A 114 -17.31 15.19 -14.88
N SER A 115 -16.42 15.36 -15.86
CA SER A 115 -16.55 14.79 -17.20
C SER A 115 -15.18 14.60 -17.84
N VAL A 116 -15.04 13.53 -18.63
CA VAL A 116 -13.92 13.38 -19.57
C VAL A 116 -14.53 13.74 -20.92
N GLY A 117 -14.07 14.85 -21.52
CA GLY A 117 -14.57 15.28 -22.83
C GLY A 117 -14.46 14.15 -23.85
N GLU A 118 -15.43 14.06 -24.76
CA GLU A 118 -15.35 13.13 -25.89
C GLU A 118 -14.09 13.44 -26.69
N ASN A 119 -13.21 12.46 -26.83
CA ASN A 119 -12.07 12.58 -27.74
C ASN A 119 -12.63 12.76 -29.15
N VAL A 120 -12.45 13.95 -29.73
CA VAL A 120 -12.67 14.25 -31.15
C VAL A 120 -11.64 13.50 -31.99
#